data_AF-A0A4Q9H5C6-F1
#
_entry.id   AF-A0A4Q9H5C6-F1
#
_cell.length_a   1.000
_cell.length_b   1.000
_cell.length_c   1.000
_cell.angle_alpha   90.00
_cell.angle_beta   90.00
_cell.angle_gamma   90.00
#
_symmetry.space_group_name_H-M   'P 1'
#
loop_
_entity.id
_entity.type
_entity.pdbx_description
1 polymer ?
#
loop_
_entity_poly.entity_id
_entity_poly.type
_entity_poly.pdbx_seq_one_letter_code
_entity_poly.pdbx_strand_id
1 'polypeptide(L)'
;MSMKKTDLYKALAKKVGGQQKAERTPERFGKAAKAVAVEEPKAPAAPKPVQITLRLPPALVAQLREQALSHEDGISGVVADALQKHFKPTRTRKKAEPEA
;
A
#
# COMPACT_ATOMS: atom_id res chain seq x y z
N MET A 1 3.96 66.49 -12.68
CA MET A 1 3.69 65.99 -11.31
C MET A 1 4.72 64.91 -10.98
N SER A 2 5.75 65.26 -10.19
CA SER A 2 6.81 64.33 -9.78
C SER A 2 6.24 63.34 -8.75
N MET A 3 6.42 62.04 -8.97
CA MET A 3 5.94 61.01 -8.05
C MET A 3 6.67 61.12 -6.71
N LYS A 4 5.91 61.22 -5.62
CA LYS A 4 6.45 61.22 -4.27
C LYS A 4 7.14 59.88 -4.01
N LYS A 5 8.24 59.86 -3.25
CA LYS A 5 9.02 58.64 -2.97
C LYS A 5 8.15 57.47 -2.49
N THR A 6 7.13 57.75 -1.66
CA THR A 6 6.18 56.76 -1.14
C THR A 6 5.34 56.09 -2.23
N ASP A 7 5.05 56.78 -3.32
CA ASP A 7 4.27 56.26 -4.44
C ASP A 7 5.12 55.27 -5.27
N LEU A 8 6.41 55.57 -5.43
CA LEU A 8 7.36 54.65 -6.07
C LEU A 8 7.50 53.34 -5.29
N TYR A 9 7.53 53.40 -3.95
CA TYR A 9 7.57 52.19 -3.12
C TYR A 9 6.30 51.35 -3.25
N LYS A 10 5.12 51.99 -3.32
CA LYS A 10 3.85 51.29 -3.51
C LYS A 10 3.77 50.62 -4.88
N ALA A 11 4.20 51.31 -5.93
CA ALA A 11 4.25 50.75 -7.28
C ALA A 11 5.23 49.56 -7.37
N LEU A 12 6.39 49.67 -6.71
CA LEU A 12 7.39 48.61 -6.67
C LEU A 12 6.89 47.39 -5.89
N ALA A 13 6.29 47.59 -4.72
CA ALA A 13 5.68 46.51 -3.94
C ALA A 13 4.58 45.79 -4.74
N LYS A 14 3.72 46.54 -5.45
CA LYS A 14 2.69 45.96 -6.31
C LYS A 14 3.28 45.15 -7.47
N LYS A 15 4.38 45.62 -8.07
CA LYS A 15 5.08 44.93 -9.15
C LYS A 15 5.73 43.63 -8.67
N VAL A 16 6.42 43.64 -7.54
CA VAL A 16 7.07 42.46 -6.95
C VAL A 16 6.02 41.41 -6.54
N GLY A 17 4.95 41.83 -5.87
CA GLY A 17 3.88 40.92 -5.49
C GLY A 17 3.13 40.31 -6.67
N GLY A 18 3.04 41.04 -7.79
CA GLY A 18 2.51 40.52 -9.06
C GLY A 18 3.43 39.48 -9.70
N GLN A 19 4.75 39.73 -9.71
CA GLN A 19 5.75 38.80 -10.27
C GLN A 19 5.80 37.49 -9.50
N GLN A 20 5.80 37.51 -8.17
CA GLN A 20 5.80 36.30 -7.33
C GLN A 20 4.56 35.42 -7.53
N LYS A 21 3.42 36.01 -7.87
CA LYS A 21 2.17 35.27 -8.15
C LYS A 21 2.09 34.78 -9.60
N ALA A 22 2.73 35.50 -10.52
CA ALA A 22 2.78 35.16 -11.95
C ALA A 22 3.91 34.17 -12.28
N GLU A 23 4.94 34.08 -11.45
CA GLU A 23 5.91 32.99 -11.47
C GLU A 23 5.17 31.68 -11.23
N ARG A 24 4.87 31.03 -12.35
CA ARG A 24 4.19 29.74 -12.43
C ARG A 24 4.89 28.80 -11.47
N THR A 25 4.16 28.33 -10.46
CA THR A 25 4.66 27.33 -9.51
C THR A 25 5.33 26.21 -10.32
N PRO A 26 6.62 25.88 -10.07
CA PRO A 26 7.32 24.90 -10.88
C PRO A 26 6.52 23.61 -10.91
N GLU A 27 6.43 22.96 -12.07
CA GLU A 27 5.58 21.77 -12.25
C GLU A 27 5.78 20.71 -11.15
N ARG A 28 6.98 20.66 -10.55
CA ARG A 28 7.32 19.78 -9.43
C ARG A 28 6.46 19.97 -8.18
N PHE A 29 5.98 21.18 -7.91
CA PHE A 29 5.18 21.50 -6.71
C PHE A 29 3.65 21.37 -6.94
N GLY A 30 3.20 21.30 -8.20
CA GLY A 30 1.77 21.15 -8.56
C GLY A 30 1.34 19.76 -9.01
N LYS A 31 2.30 18.84 -9.22
CA LYS A 31 2.03 17.48 -9.74
C LYS A 31 1.24 16.57 -8.79
N ALA A 32 1.11 16.91 -7.51
CA ALA A 32 0.34 16.11 -6.57
C ALA A 32 -1.20 16.25 -6.73
N ALA A 33 -1.69 17.33 -7.36
CA ALA A 33 -3.14 17.61 -7.41
C ALA A 33 -3.82 17.30 -8.77
N LYS A 34 -3.05 16.98 -9.83
CA LYS A 34 -3.60 16.73 -11.19
C LYS A 34 -3.30 15.36 -11.77
N ALA A 35 -2.61 14.49 -11.03
CA ALA A 35 -2.65 13.07 -11.34
C ALA A 35 -4.02 12.54 -10.91
N VAL A 36 -5.01 12.65 -11.79
CA VAL A 36 -6.12 11.70 -11.77
C VAL A 36 -5.45 10.36 -12.00
N ALA A 37 -5.26 9.62 -10.91
CA ALA A 37 -4.71 8.28 -10.94
C ALA A 37 -5.65 7.47 -11.84
N VAL A 38 -5.16 7.11 -13.02
CA VAL A 38 -5.67 5.93 -13.72
C VAL A 38 -5.27 4.79 -12.80
N GLU A 39 -6.20 4.37 -11.93
CA GLU A 39 -5.97 3.28 -11.00
C GLU A 39 -5.75 2.02 -11.83
N GLU A 40 -4.48 1.64 -11.96
CA GLU A 40 -4.12 0.31 -12.44
C GLU A 40 -4.90 -0.71 -11.60
N PRO A 41 -5.54 -1.72 -12.22
CA PRO A 41 -6.33 -2.69 -11.49
C PRO A 41 -5.40 -3.37 -10.48
N LYS A 42 -5.61 -3.04 -9.21
CA LYS A 42 -4.85 -3.56 -8.09
C LYS A 42 -4.84 -5.08 -8.19
N ALA A 43 -3.64 -5.65 -8.37
CA ALA A 43 -3.45 -7.09 -8.47
C ALA A 43 -4.24 -7.79 -7.35
N PRO A 44 -4.86 -8.95 -7.63
CA PRO A 44 -5.71 -9.63 -6.66
C PRO A 44 -4.91 -9.85 -5.38
N ALA A 45 -5.41 -9.27 -4.28
CA ALA A 45 -4.74 -9.35 -2.99
C ALA A 45 -4.56 -10.82 -2.62
N ALA A 46 -3.32 -11.21 -2.31
CA ALA A 46 -3.02 -12.54 -1.80
C ALA A 46 -3.96 -12.85 -0.60
N PRO A 47 -4.43 -14.11 -0.47
CA PRO A 47 -5.35 -14.48 0.59
C PRO A 47 -4.72 -14.16 1.94
N LYS A 48 -5.45 -13.39 2.76
CA LYS A 48 -4.95 -12.97 4.08
C LYS A 48 -4.79 -14.21 4.97
N PRO A 49 -3.59 -14.52 5.49
CA PRO A 49 -3.42 -15.64 6.39
C PRO A 49 -4.23 -15.41 7.68
N VAL A 50 -4.87 -16.47 8.17
CA VAL A 50 -5.61 -16.45 9.44
C VAL A 50 -4.66 -16.89 10.55
N GLN A 51 -4.57 -16.11 11.62
CA GLN A 51 -3.75 -16.47 12.78
C GLN A 51 -4.41 -17.62 13.54
N ILE A 52 -3.66 -18.70 13.75
CA ILE A 52 -4.09 -19.86 14.55
C ILE A 52 -3.14 -20.01 15.73
N THR A 53 -3.69 -20.11 16.94
CA THR A 53 -2.92 -20.41 18.15
C THR A 53 -3.20 -21.83 18.62
N LEU A 54 -2.18 -22.67 18.61
CA LEU A 54 -2.27 -24.10 18.92
C LEU A 54 -1.26 -24.45 20.02
N ARG A 55 -1.61 -25.40 20.89
CA ARG A 55 -0.65 -26.00 21.82
C ARG A 55 -0.16 -27.31 21.22
N LEU A 56 1.16 -27.42 21.05
CA LEU A 56 1.82 -28.59 20.48
C LEU A 56 2.83 -29.17 21.49
N PRO A 57 3.04 -30.48 21.50
CA PRO A 57 4.12 -31.11 22.25
C PRO A 57 5.51 -30.54 21.88
N PRO A 58 6.44 -30.43 22.84
CA PRO A 58 7.72 -29.76 22.62
C PRO A 58 8.59 -30.46 21.56
N ALA A 59 8.55 -31.80 21.51
CA ALA A 59 9.29 -32.58 20.51
C ALA A 59 8.83 -32.27 19.06
N LEU A 60 7.52 -32.11 18.85
CA LEU A 60 6.98 -31.76 17.54
C LEU A 60 7.34 -30.33 17.13
N VAL A 61 7.37 -29.40 18.09
CA VAL A 61 7.80 -28.01 17.82
C VAL A 61 9.28 -27.96 17.40
N ALA A 62 10.14 -28.79 17.98
CA ALA A 62 11.54 -28.87 17.57
C ALA A 62 11.68 -29.36 16.12
N GLN A 63 10.96 -30.43 15.75
CA GLN A 63 10.96 -30.95 14.38
C GLN A 63 10.43 -29.93 13.36
N LEU A 64 9.36 -29.21 13.71
CA LEU A 64 8.82 -28.15 12.85
C LEU A 64 9.82 -27.01 12.63
N ARG A 65 10.60 -26.65 13.66
CA ARG A 65 11.64 -25.61 13.55
C ARG A 65 12.78 -26.06 12.65
N GLU A 66 13.22 -27.31 12.75
CA GLU A 66 14.27 -27.86 11.88
C GLU A 66 13.81 -27.88 10.42
N GLN A 67 12.58 -28.34 10.16
CA GLN A 67 12.02 -28.38 8.81
C GLN A 67 11.75 -26.99 8.22
N ALA A 68 11.43 -26.02 9.06
CA ALA A 68 11.19 -24.64 8.63
C ALA A 68 12.45 -23.95 8.07
N LEU A 69 13.66 -24.42 8.42
CA LEU A 69 14.91 -23.86 7.88
C LEU A 69 15.04 -24.05 6.37
N SER A 70 14.34 -25.03 5.81
CA SER A 70 14.39 -25.37 4.39
C SER A 70 13.19 -24.85 3.58
N HIS A 71 12.23 -24.16 4.22
CA HIS A 71 11.02 -23.66 3.57
C HIS A 71 10.99 -22.13 3.53
N GLU A 72 10.66 -21.56 2.37
CA GLU A 72 10.55 -20.09 2.19
C GLU A 72 9.46 -19.46 3.07
N ASP A 73 8.36 -20.18 3.30
CA ASP A 73 7.24 -19.77 4.15
C ASP A 73 7.43 -20.13 5.65
N GLY A 74 8.61 -20.64 6.01
CA GLY A 74 8.96 -21.05 7.36
C GLY A 74 8.01 -22.09 7.97
N ILE A 75 7.70 -21.96 9.26
CA ILE A 75 6.85 -22.90 10.02
C ILE A 75 5.44 -22.97 9.42
N SER A 76 4.90 -21.84 8.96
CA SER A 76 3.55 -21.77 8.39
C SER A 76 3.43 -22.61 7.12
N GLY A 77 4.45 -22.58 6.25
CA GLY A 77 4.49 -23.39 5.03
C GLY A 77 4.57 -24.89 5.33
N VAL A 78 5.46 -25.29 6.23
CA VAL A 78 5.60 -26.70 6.65
C VAL A 78 4.28 -27.24 7.21
N VAL A 79 3.61 -26.45 8.04
CA VAL A 79 2.31 -26.82 8.61
C VAL A 79 1.25 -26.89 7.52
N ALA A 80 1.19 -25.93 6.59
CA ALA A 80 0.23 -25.95 5.49
C ALA A 80 0.40 -27.21 4.61
N ASP A 81 1.63 -27.58 4.26
CA ASP A 81 1.93 -28.76 3.46
C ASP A 81 1.56 -30.06 4.20
N ALA A 82 1.88 -30.16 5.49
CA ALA A 82 1.50 -31.30 6.31
C ALA A 82 -0.03 -31.43 6.39
N LEU A 83 -0.74 -30.32 6.60
CA LEU A 83 -2.20 -30.29 6.63
C LEU A 83 -2.79 -30.68 5.27
N GLN A 84 -2.28 -30.19 4.15
CA GLN A 84 -2.76 -30.55 2.82
C GLN A 84 -2.56 -32.04 2.50
N LYS A 85 -1.45 -32.64 2.95
CA LYS A 85 -1.18 -34.08 2.78
C LYS A 85 -2.17 -34.94 3.58
N HIS A 86 -2.58 -34.49 4.77
CA HIS A 86 -3.46 -35.27 5.65
C HIS A 86 -4.95 -35.00 5.43
N PHE A 87 -5.33 -33.77 5.07
CA PHE A 87 -6.71 -33.42 4.79
C PHE A 87 -7.01 -33.61 3.30
N LYS A 88 -7.68 -34.71 2.97
CA LYS A 88 -8.33 -34.85 1.66
C LYS A 88 -9.37 -33.73 1.53
N PRO A 89 -9.38 -32.91 0.47
CA PRO A 89 -10.32 -31.81 0.35
C PRO A 89 -11.74 -32.38 0.34
N THR A 90 -12.44 -32.26 1.46
CA THR A 90 -13.87 -32.52 1.55
C THR A 90 -14.55 -31.39 0.81
N ARG A 91 -15.01 -31.70 -0.42
CA ARG A 91 -15.74 -30.84 -1.35
C ARG A 91 -16.34 -29.61 -0.66
N THR A 92 -15.76 -28.44 -0.89
CA THR A 92 -16.44 -27.18 -0.64
C THR A 92 -17.66 -27.15 -1.56
N ARG A 93 -18.87 -27.19 -0.98
CA ARG A 93 -20.11 -26.96 -1.73
C ARG A 93 -19.98 -25.57 -2.37
N LYS A 94 -19.96 -25.56 -3.71
CA LYS A 94 -20.04 -24.39 -4.58
C LYS A 94 -21.07 -23.41 -3.99
N LYS A 95 -20.58 -22.27 -3.51
CA LYS A 95 -21.43 -21.18 -3.02
C LYS A 95 -22.17 -20.64 -4.25
N ALA A 96 -23.50 -20.72 -4.21
CA ALA A 96 -24.37 -20.24 -5.27
C ALA A 96 -24.07 -18.77 -5.59
N GLU A 97 -23.86 -18.49 -6.88
CA GLU A 97 -24.01 -17.16 -7.45
C GLU A 97 -25.43 -16.66 -7.16
N PRO A 98 -25.62 -15.43 -6.65
CA PRO A 98 -26.86 -14.72 -6.91
C PRO A 98 -26.68 -13.97 -8.24
N GLU A 99 -27.33 -14.48 -9.29
CA GLU A 99 -27.84 -13.63 -10.36
C GLU A 99 -28.80 -12.59 -9.74
N ALA A 100 -28.51 -11.31 -9.96
CA ALA A 100 -29.47 -10.22 -9.96
C ALA A 100 -28.88 -9.06 -10.79
#